data_AF-A0A941QRM4-F1
#
_entry.id   AF-A0A941QRM4-F1
#
_cell.length_a   1.000
_cell.length_b   1.000
_cell.length_c   1.000
_cell.angle_alpha   90.00
_cell.angle_beta   90.00
_cell.angle_gamma   90.00
#
_symmetry.space_group_name_H-M   'P 1'
#
loop_
_entity.id
_entity.type
_entity.pdbx_description
1 polymer ?
#
loop_
_entity_poly.entity_id
_entity_poly.type
_entity_poly.pdbx_seq_one_letter_code
_entity_poly.pdbx_strand_id
1 'polypeptide(L)'
;MTQALTLTPKPRFELGVRVFLPCVAWLLACLAAGLVLVLSIVVFAVYEDGWGAWEGLSGVLAVFSAALFVAAFVAGFTILPWPLLVLAAKALRFQRGFADVILGALMGGALIEMVSNPLGQGAPGVTLAFAIAGAAGGLTYWLVVGRPK
;
A
#
# COMPACT_ATOMS: atom_id res chain seq x y z
N MET A 1 33.34 -0.92 43.05
CA MET A 1 32.55 0.14 42.40
C MET A 1 31.45 -0.54 41.59
N THR A 2 30.23 -0.56 42.11
CA THR A 2 29.12 -1.38 41.61
C THR A 2 28.13 -0.45 40.93
N GLN A 3 28.11 -0.42 39.59
CA GLN A 3 27.14 0.36 38.84
C GLN A 3 25.78 -0.33 38.90
N ALA A 4 24.84 0.29 39.61
CA ALA A 4 23.45 -0.11 39.65
C ALA A 4 22.80 0.13 38.28
N LEU A 5 22.46 -0.95 37.58
CA LEU A 5 21.60 -0.95 36.39
C LEU A 5 20.17 -0.58 36.81
N THR A 6 19.84 0.71 36.76
CA THR A 6 18.48 1.21 36.86
C THR A 6 17.72 0.90 35.57
N LEU A 7 17.17 -0.31 35.49
CA LEU A 7 16.17 -0.69 34.48
C LEU A 7 14.86 0.05 34.79
N THR A 8 14.73 1.28 34.30
CA THR A 8 13.44 1.98 34.29
C THR A 8 12.50 1.21 33.34
N PRO A 9 11.38 0.65 33.82
CA PRO A 9 10.45 -0.06 32.96
C PRO A 9 9.87 0.93 31.95
N LYS A 10 10.21 0.73 30.67
CA LYS A 10 9.75 1.56 29.57
C LYS A 10 8.22 1.51 29.53
N PRO A 11 7.51 2.66 29.50
CA PRO A 11 6.07 2.69 29.67
C PRO A 11 5.36 1.90 28.55
N ARG A 12 4.46 0.99 28.95
CA ARG A 12 3.67 0.12 28.06
C ARG A 12 2.89 0.89 26.97
N PHE A 13 2.66 2.18 27.17
CA PHE A 13 2.05 3.10 26.20
C PHE A 13 2.85 3.22 24.89
N GLU A 14 4.18 3.07 24.93
CA GLU A 14 4.99 3.08 23.71
C GLU A 14 4.75 1.85 22.82
N LEU A 15 4.32 0.72 23.40
CA LEU A 15 4.13 -0.51 22.65
C LEU A 15 2.90 -0.41 21.73
N GLY A 16 1.82 0.20 22.23
CA GLY A 16 0.59 0.42 21.47
C GLY A 16 0.81 1.32 20.26
N VAL A 17 1.50 2.45 20.45
CA VAL A 17 1.83 3.38 19.36
C VAL A 17 2.75 2.71 18.31
N ARG A 18 3.70 1.88 18.75
CA ARG A 18 4.63 1.16 17.86
C ARG A 18 3.97 0.08 16.99
N VAL A 19 2.84 -0.47 17.41
CA VAL A 19 2.08 -1.51 16.67
C VAL A 19 0.92 -0.89 15.90
N PHE A 20 0.26 0.11 16.46
CA PHE A 20 -0.90 0.75 15.83
C PHE A 20 -0.50 1.61 14.62
N LEU A 21 0.59 2.38 14.73
CA LEU A 21 1.09 3.23 13.64
C LEU A 21 1.39 2.46 12.33
N PRO A 22 2.12 1.31 12.33
CA PRO A 22 2.35 0.56 11.10
C PRO A 22 1.08 -0.09 10.55
N CYS A 23 0.10 -0.46 11.38
CA CYS A 23 -1.20 -0.95 10.91
C CYS A 23 -1.99 0.14 10.19
N VAL A 24 -2.05 1.34 10.77
CA VAL A 24 -2.71 2.50 10.13
C VAL A 24 -1.98 2.89 8.85
N ALA A 25 -0.65 2.93 8.86
CA ALA A 25 0.15 3.22 7.67
C ALA A 25 -0.07 2.21 6.55
N TRP A 26 -0.19 0.92 6.89
CA TRP A 26 -0.50 -0.13 5.93
C TRP A 26 -1.91 0.03 5.33
N LEU A 27 -2.92 0.34 6.15
CA LEU A 27 -4.26 0.63 5.65
C LEU A 27 -4.29 1.85 4.74
N LEU A 28 -3.58 2.92 5.10
CA LEU A 28 -3.43 4.12 4.26
C LEU A 28 -2.70 3.81 2.96
N ALA A 29 -1.68 2.95 2.98
CA ALA A 29 -0.97 2.50 1.78
C ALA A 29 -1.89 1.69 0.85
N CYS A 30 -2.71 0.79 1.39
CA CYS A 30 -3.71 0.04 0.62
C CYS A 30 -4.76 0.97 0.00
N LEU A 31 -5.22 1.97 0.77
CA LEU A 31 -6.15 2.98 0.28
C LEU A 31 -5.54 3.82 -0.84
N ALA A 32 -4.30 4.28 -0.68
CA ALA A 32 -3.59 5.04 -1.69
C ALA A 32 -3.39 4.23 -2.98
N ALA A 33 -2.97 2.97 -2.87
CA ALA A 33 -2.84 2.08 -4.02
C ALA A 33 -4.19 1.88 -4.74
N GLY A 34 -5.27 1.63 -3.99
CA GLY A 34 -6.61 1.48 -4.55
C GLY A 34 -7.11 2.74 -5.26
N LEU A 35 -6.90 3.92 -4.66
CA LEU A 35 -7.24 5.20 -5.27
C LEU A 35 -6.45 5.45 -6.57
N VAL A 36 -5.14 5.23 -6.56
CA VAL A 36 -4.29 5.42 -7.75
C VAL A 36 -4.72 4.50 -8.88
N LEU A 37 -5.07 3.24 -8.56
CA LEU A 37 -5.52 2.28 -9.54
C LEU A 37 -6.86 2.69 -10.17
N VAL A 38 -7.85 3.04 -9.34
CA VAL A 38 -9.17 3.46 -9.82
C VAL A 38 -9.08 4.77 -10.61
N LEU A 39 -8.28 5.74 -10.15
CA LEU A 39 -8.06 6.98 -10.89
C LEU A 39 -7.41 6.72 -12.26
N SER A 40 -6.50 5.75 -12.36
CA SER A 40 -5.90 5.37 -13.64
C SER A 40 -6.96 4.85 -14.62
N ILE A 41 -7.92 4.05 -14.13
CA ILE A 41 -9.04 3.54 -14.94
C ILE A 41 -9.98 4.68 -15.33
N VAL A 42 -10.31 5.59 -14.41
CA VAL A 42 -11.19 6.74 -14.69
C VAL A 42 -10.56 7.65 -15.74
N VAL A 43 -9.27 7.97 -15.62
CA VAL A 43 -8.55 8.79 -16.60
C VAL A 43 -8.59 8.13 -17.98
N PHE A 44 -8.40 6.82 -18.05
CA PHE A 44 -8.47 6.07 -19.30
C PHE A 44 -9.88 6.07 -19.89
N ALA A 45 -10.92 5.80 -19.09
CA ALA A 45 -12.31 5.81 -19.53
C ALA A 45 -12.76 7.19 -20.01
N VAL A 46 -12.35 8.26 -19.32
CA VAL A 46 -12.62 9.64 -19.71
C VAL A 46 -11.91 10.01 -21.01
N TYR A 47 -10.72 9.45 -21.25
CA TYR A 47 -9.98 9.66 -22.49
C TYR A 47 -10.65 8.98 -23.69
N GLU A 48 -11.22 7.77 -23.51
CA GLU A 48 -11.88 7.02 -24.59
C GLU A 48 -13.32 7.47 -24.85
N ASP A 49 -14.15 7.57 -23.80
CA ASP A 49 -15.60 7.75 -23.91
C ASP A 49 -16.06 9.21 -23.64
N GLY A 50 -15.15 10.07 -23.20
CA GLY A 50 -15.46 11.45 -22.80
C GLY A 50 -16.06 11.57 -21.40
N TRP A 51 -16.26 12.82 -20.96
CA TRP A 51 -16.67 13.14 -19.58
C TRP A 51 -18.14 12.82 -19.24
N GLY A 52 -18.99 12.54 -20.24
CA GLY A 52 -20.45 12.58 -20.10
C GLY A 52 -21.07 11.54 -19.16
N ALA A 53 -20.37 10.44 -18.85
CA ALA A 53 -20.87 9.39 -17.95
C ALA A 53 -20.52 9.59 -16.46
N TRP A 54 -19.66 10.58 -16.14
CA TRP A 54 -19.05 10.72 -14.81
C TRP A 54 -19.47 11.99 -14.06
N GLU A 55 -20.44 12.75 -14.59
CA GLU A 55 -20.86 14.03 -14.01
C GLU A 55 -21.66 13.86 -12.72
N GLY A 56 -21.26 14.58 -11.68
CA GLY A 56 -22.00 14.73 -10.43
C GLY A 56 -21.56 13.83 -9.27
N LEU A 57 -22.31 13.91 -8.16
CA LEU A 57 -22.00 13.22 -6.91
C LEU A 57 -21.99 11.69 -7.06
N SER A 58 -22.79 11.14 -7.97
CA SER A 58 -22.87 9.71 -8.27
C SER A 58 -21.54 9.16 -8.81
N GLY A 59 -20.87 9.89 -9.71
CA GLY A 59 -19.56 9.51 -10.24
C GLY A 59 -18.49 9.48 -9.16
N VAL A 60 -18.45 10.50 -8.30
CA VAL A 60 -17.50 10.58 -7.18
C VAL A 60 -17.71 9.44 -6.18
N LEU A 61 -18.97 9.15 -5.83
CA LEU A 61 -19.30 8.04 -4.92
C LEU A 61 -18.96 6.68 -5.53
N ALA A 62 -19.12 6.49 -6.84
CA ALA A 62 -18.73 5.28 -7.54
C ALA A 62 -17.20 5.09 -7.54
N VAL A 63 -16.43 6.15 -7.79
CA VAL A 63 -14.96 6.11 -7.71
C VAL A 63 -14.50 5.79 -6.30
N PHE A 64 -15.11 6.40 -5.29
CA PHE A 64 -14.75 6.16 -3.90
C PHE A 64 -15.09 4.74 -3.45
N SER A 65 -16.27 4.21 -3.82
CA SER A 65 -16.66 2.85 -3.49
C SER A 65 -15.79 1.81 -4.20
N ALA A 66 -15.46 2.03 -5.48
CA ALA A 66 -14.51 1.20 -6.22
C ALA A 66 -13.12 1.24 -5.58
N ALA A 67 -12.64 2.42 -5.16
CA ALA A 67 -11.34 2.57 -4.52
C ALA A 67 -11.29 1.84 -3.17
N LEU A 68 -12.36 1.91 -2.37
CA LEU A 68 -12.48 1.16 -1.13
C LEU A 68 -12.50 -0.36 -1.36
N PHE A 69 -13.22 -0.82 -2.39
CA PHE A 69 -13.24 -2.24 -2.75
C PHE A 69 -11.85 -2.74 -3.16
N VAL A 70 -11.15 -2.01 -4.04
CA VAL A 70 -9.77 -2.33 -4.44
C VAL A 70 -8.83 -2.26 -3.24
N ALA A 71 -8.97 -1.27 -2.36
CA ALA A 71 -8.15 -1.16 -1.16
C ALA A 71 -8.35 -2.37 -0.22
N ALA A 72 -9.59 -2.81 -0.02
CA ALA A 72 -9.92 -4.01 0.75
C ALA A 72 -9.35 -5.28 0.10
N PHE A 73 -9.41 -5.38 -1.23
CA PHE A 73 -8.79 -6.46 -1.99
C PHE A 73 -7.27 -6.48 -1.77
N VAL A 74 -6.58 -5.35 -1.98
CA VAL A 74 -5.13 -5.22 -1.75
C VAL A 74 -4.78 -5.55 -0.29
N ALA A 75 -5.58 -5.09 0.68
CA ALA A 75 -5.39 -5.42 2.08
C ALA A 75 -5.52 -6.94 2.32
N GLY A 76 -6.53 -7.58 1.74
CA GLY A 76 -6.74 -9.03 1.85
C GLY A 76 -5.55 -9.85 1.34
N PHE A 77 -4.96 -9.46 0.22
CA PHE A 77 -3.78 -10.15 -0.33
C PHE A 77 -2.47 -9.78 0.37
N THR A 78 -2.37 -8.56 0.90
CA THR A 78 -1.13 -8.11 1.55
C THR A 78 -1.09 -8.40 3.04
N ILE A 79 -2.17 -8.82 3.68
CA ILE A 79 -2.24 -9.07 5.14
C ILE A 79 -1.17 -10.06 5.64
N LEU A 80 -0.79 -11.01 4.79
CA LEU A 80 0.17 -12.09 5.11
C LEU A 80 1.62 -11.76 4.68
N PRO A 81 1.89 -11.29 3.45
CA PRO A 81 3.26 -10.91 3.07
C PRO A 81 3.72 -9.63 3.76
N TRP A 82 2.81 -8.76 4.20
CA TRP A 82 3.15 -7.50 4.85
C TRP A 82 3.90 -7.66 6.19
N PRO A 83 3.40 -8.44 7.18
CA PRO A 83 4.16 -8.74 8.39
C PRO A 83 5.51 -9.39 8.11
N LEU A 84 5.57 -10.29 7.11
CA LEU A 84 6.80 -10.96 6.71
C LEU A 84 7.84 -9.95 6.19
N LEU A 85 7.43 -9.00 5.35
CA LEU A 85 8.31 -7.93 4.86
C LEU A 85 8.80 -7.02 5.99
N VAL A 86 7.94 -6.67 6.94
CA VAL A 86 8.34 -5.84 8.09
C VAL A 86 9.37 -6.56 8.97
N LEU A 87 9.20 -7.86 9.19
CA LEU A 87 10.15 -8.69 9.94
C LEU A 87 11.46 -8.87 9.17
N ALA A 88 11.40 -9.14 7.86
CA ALA A 88 12.57 -9.26 7.00
C ALA A 88 13.36 -7.95 6.94
N ALA A 89 12.69 -6.81 6.79
CA ALA A 89 13.32 -5.49 6.79
C ALA A 89 14.04 -5.19 8.12
N LYS A 90 13.47 -5.62 9.26
CA LYS A 90 14.12 -5.55 10.57
C LYS A 90 15.35 -6.45 10.65
N ALA A 91 15.23 -7.70 10.20
CA ALA A 91 16.32 -8.67 10.23
C ALA A 91 17.52 -8.23 9.38
N LEU A 92 17.24 -7.68 8.19
CA LEU A 92 18.25 -7.25 7.21
C LEU A 92 18.77 -5.83 7.43
N ARG A 93 18.27 -5.10 8.45
CA ARG A 93 18.56 -3.67 8.68
C ARG A 93 18.44 -2.83 7.40
N PHE A 94 17.44 -3.15 6.58
CA PHE A 94 17.26 -2.53 5.29
C PHE A 94 17.00 -1.02 5.47
N GLN A 95 17.69 -0.19 4.70
CA GLN A 95 17.44 1.25 4.72
C GLN A 95 16.03 1.52 4.18
N ARG A 96 15.14 1.95 5.08
CA ARG A 96 13.76 2.31 4.76
C ARG A 96 13.73 3.58 3.93
N GLY A 97 12.91 3.60 2.88
CA GLY A 97 12.99 4.64 1.84
C GLY A 97 12.52 4.17 0.48
N PHE A 98 13.35 4.42 -0.53
CA PHE A 98 13.07 4.02 -1.92
C PHE A 98 12.85 2.50 -2.07
N ALA A 99 13.43 1.70 -1.17
CA ALA A 99 13.17 0.26 -1.08
C ALA A 99 11.68 -0.06 -0.83
N ASP A 100 10.97 0.72 0.00
CA ASP A 100 9.55 0.50 0.27
C ASP A 100 8.70 0.80 -0.97
N VAL A 101 9.12 1.79 -1.77
CA VAL A 101 8.50 2.12 -3.07
C VAL A 101 8.72 1.00 -4.08
N ILE A 102 9.96 0.51 -4.22
CA ILE A 102 10.27 -0.61 -5.12
C ILE A 102 9.53 -1.87 -4.69
N LEU A 103 9.54 -2.21 -3.40
CA LEU A 103 8.83 -3.38 -2.88
C LEU A 103 7.33 -3.25 -3.09
N GLY A 104 6.77 -2.06 -2.88
CA GLY A 104 5.38 -1.77 -3.22
C GLY A 104 5.09 -2.01 -4.70
N ALA A 105 5.95 -1.51 -5.59
CA ALA A 105 5.81 -1.68 -7.03
C ALA A 105 5.88 -3.16 -7.46
N LEU A 106 6.86 -3.89 -6.95
CA LEU A 106 7.04 -5.31 -7.21
C LEU A 106 5.85 -6.11 -6.67
N MET A 107 5.35 -5.78 -5.47
CA MET A 107 4.18 -6.45 -4.90
C MET A 107 2.94 -6.20 -5.75
N GLY A 108 2.73 -4.95 -6.21
CA GLY A 108 1.62 -4.60 -7.09
C GLY A 108 1.67 -5.37 -8.41
N GLY A 109 2.83 -5.38 -9.07
CA GLY A 109 3.05 -6.14 -10.29
C GLY A 109 2.90 -7.65 -10.10
N ALA A 110 3.43 -8.22 -9.01
CA ALA A 110 3.29 -9.64 -8.71
C ALA A 110 1.82 -10.01 -8.41
N LEU A 111 1.08 -9.15 -7.72
CA LEU A 111 -0.32 -9.36 -7.38
C LEU A 111 -1.18 -9.52 -8.62
N ILE A 112 -1.02 -8.63 -9.59
CA ILE A 112 -1.82 -8.72 -10.81
C ILE A 112 -1.44 -9.93 -11.64
N GLU A 113 -0.16 -10.31 -11.74
CA GLU A 113 0.24 -11.54 -12.43
C GLU A 113 -0.35 -12.80 -11.76
N MET A 114 -0.43 -12.84 -10.43
CA MET A 114 -1.07 -13.94 -9.70
C MET A 114 -2.58 -14.04 -9.99
N VAL A 115 -3.24 -12.91 -10.25
CA VAL A 115 -4.69 -12.87 -10.52
C VAL A 115 -4.98 -13.03 -12.02
N SER A 116 -4.15 -12.46 -12.90
CA SER A 116 -4.37 -12.38 -14.35
C SER A 116 -3.93 -13.62 -15.11
N ASN A 117 -2.84 -14.27 -14.67
CA ASN A 117 -2.29 -15.47 -15.31
C ASN A 117 -3.28 -16.66 -15.31
N PRO A 118 -3.97 -16.99 -14.19
CA PRO A 118 -5.01 -18.03 -14.23
C PRO A 118 -6.25 -17.64 -15.05
N LEU A 119 -6.45 -16.36 -15.36
CA LEU A 119 -7.55 -15.86 -16.18
C LEU A 119 -7.19 -15.76 -17.68
N GLY A 120 -5.93 -16.03 -18.06
CA GLY A 120 -5.45 -15.91 -19.44
C GLY A 120 -5.49 -14.49 -20.01
N GLN A 121 -5.65 -13.48 -19.15
CA GLN A 121 -5.81 -12.07 -19.53
C GLN A 121 -4.59 -11.25 -19.10
N GLY A 122 -3.44 -11.55 -19.70
CA GLY A 122 -2.26 -10.70 -19.60
C GLY A 122 -2.42 -9.47 -20.49
N ALA A 123 -3.23 -8.49 -20.09
CA ALA A 123 -3.39 -7.26 -20.85
C ALA A 123 -2.12 -6.39 -20.70
N PRO A 124 -1.41 -6.06 -21.80
CA PRO A 124 -0.21 -5.23 -21.75
C PRO A 124 -0.58 -3.84 -21.20
N GLY A 125 0.10 -3.41 -20.14
CA GLY A 125 -0.14 -2.13 -19.46
C GLY A 125 -0.86 -2.23 -18.12
N VAL A 126 -1.63 -3.29 -17.87
CA VAL A 126 -2.29 -3.49 -16.56
C VAL A 126 -1.24 -3.79 -15.48
N THR A 127 -0.23 -4.60 -15.80
CA THR A 127 0.91 -4.87 -14.90
C THR A 127 1.64 -3.60 -14.48
N LEU A 128 1.81 -2.65 -15.41
CA LEU A 128 2.43 -1.36 -15.14
C LEU A 128 1.55 -0.49 -14.24
N ALA A 129 0.24 -0.43 -14.49
CA ALA A 129 -0.70 0.33 -13.65
C ALA A 129 -0.71 -0.18 -12.20
N PHE A 130 -0.72 -1.51 -12.01
CA PHE A 130 -0.61 -2.13 -10.70
C PHE A 130 0.75 -1.90 -10.04
N ALA A 131 1.85 -1.91 -10.80
CA ALA A 131 3.16 -1.56 -10.28
C ALA A 131 3.23 -0.09 -9.82
N ILE A 132 2.65 0.84 -10.57
CA ILE A 132 2.58 2.27 -10.19
C ILE A 132 1.70 2.45 -8.94
N ALA A 133 0.54 1.80 -8.89
CA ALA A 133 -0.34 1.82 -7.72
C ALA A 133 0.36 1.24 -6.48
N GLY A 134 1.08 0.13 -6.65
CA GLY A 134 1.91 -0.48 -5.61
C GLY A 134 3.04 0.44 -5.15
N ALA A 135 3.71 1.13 -6.08
CA ALA A 135 4.75 2.11 -5.76
C ALA A 135 4.18 3.27 -4.92
N ALA A 136 3.00 3.78 -5.29
CA ALA A 136 2.32 4.83 -4.54
C ALA A 136 1.95 4.36 -3.13
N GLY A 137 1.44 3.13 -2.97
CA GLY A 137 1.19 2.53 -1.66
C GLY A 137 2.48 2.42 -0.82
N GLY A 138 3.57 1.94 -1.41
CA GLY A 138 4.89 1.88 -0.76
C GLY A 138 5.42 3.25 -0.34
N LEU A 139 5.22 4.28 -1.17
CA LEU A 139 5.55 5.66 -0.86
C LEU A 139 4.72 6.19 0.32
N THR A 140 3.40 5.99 0.30
CA THR A 140 2.50 6.37 1.40
C THR A 140 2.92 5.69 2.70
N TYR A 141 3.24 4.40 2.66
CA TYR A 141 3.71 3.69 3.83
C TYR A 141 4.99 4.30 4.41
N TRP A 142 5.97 4.58 3.55
CA TRP A 142 7.23 5.20 3.96
C TRP A 142 7.03 6.58 4.60
N LEU A 143 6.18 7.41 4.00
CA LEU A 143 5.87 8.74 4.51
C LEU A 143 5.20 8.71 5.89
N VAL A 144 4.34 7.73 6.14
CA VAL A 144 3.59 7.63 7.42
C VAL A 144 4.41 6.97 8.53
N VAL A 145 5.15 5.89 8.25
CA VAL A 145 5.96 5.19 9.28
C VAL A 145 7.28 5.91 9.56
N GLY A 146 7.67 6.82 8.68
CA GLY A 146 8.76 7.76 8.90
C GLY A 146 10.11 7.20 8.46
N ARG A 147 10.90 8.11 7.86
CA ARG A 147 12.33 7.94 7.61
C ARG A 147 13.05 7.59 8.92
N PRO A 148 14.03 6.68 8.90
CA PRO A 148 14.91 6.51 10.05
C PRO A 148 15.50 7.89 10.42
N LYS A 149 15.36 8.29 11.68
CA LYS A 149 16.08 9.45 12.24
C LYS A 149 17.53 9.07 12.49
#